data_AF-A0A820G3R7-F1
#
_entry.id   AF-A0A820G3R7-F1
#
_cell.length_a   1.000
_cell.length_b   1.000
_cell.length_c   1.000
_cell.angle_alpha   90.00
_cell.angle_beta   90.00
_cell.angle_gamma   90.00
#
_symmetry.space_group_name_H-M   'P 1'
#
loop_
_entity.id
_entity.type
_entity.pdbx_description
1 polymer ?
#
loop_
_entity_poly.entity_id
_entity_poly.type
_entity_poly.pdbx_seq_one_letter_code
_entity_poly.pdbx_strand_id
1 'polypeptide(L)'
;MNLSDVVMGYQNDKEGIIGSSVILSKKNTAFLRRIYDAYQSYDYTCWACHATAVPGKLAQLYPQEVVILPMNAFFLPRWSEANRFFESNDYNFTSNFASHLWNTQTNDYLSKLTPDIILNGNFTLARMLREALGNNTFHILKKLLTDKS
;
A
#
# COMPACT_ATOMS: atom_id res chain seq x y z
N MET A 1 -15.66 -17.40 15.62
CA MET A 1 -15.40 -15.95 15.48
C MET A 1 -15.80 -15.59 14.06
N ASN A 2 -16.89 -14.84 13.87
CA ASN A 2 -17.28 -14.40 12.52
C ASN A 2 -16.41 -13.18 12.22
N LEU A 3 -15.30 -13.38 11.52
CA LEU A 3 -14.44 -12.29 11.06
C LEU A 3 -15.29 -11.36 10.20
N SER A 4 -15.23 -10.06 10.46
CA SER A 4 -15.90 -9.08 9.59
C SER A 4 -15.40 -9.25 8.16
N ASP A 5 -16.30 -9.07 7.20
CA ASP A 5 -15.99 -9.24 5.77
C ASP A 5 -15.20 -8.07 5.17
N VAL A 6 -14.72 -7.13 6.00
CA VAL A 6 -13.84 -6.03 5.63
C VAL A 6 -12.63 -5.97 6.58
N VAL A 7 -11.44 -5.81 6.01
CA VAL A 7 -10.18 -5.60 6.72
C VAL A 7 -9.52 -4.34 6.19
N MET A 8 -9.11 -3.48 7.12
CA MET A 8 -8.30 -2.27 6.87
C MET A 8 -7.16 -2.24 7.88
N GLY A 9 -6.29 -1.22 7.82
CA GLY A 9 -5.22 -1.04 8.79
C GLY A 9 -5.09 0.40 9.25
N TYR A 10 -4.52 0.56 10.43
CA TYR A 10 -4.10 1.87 10.91
C TYR A 10 -2.94 2.39 10.08
N GLN A 11 -3.09 3.61 9.57
CA GLN A 11 -1.96 4.37 9.03
C GLN A 11 -1.16 5.04 10.16
N ASN A 12 -1.83 5.35 11.28
CA ASN A 12 -1.20 5.77 12.53
C ASN A 12 -1.98 5.23 13.73
N ASP A 13 -1.47 4.16 14.35
CA ASP A 13 -2.10 3.52 15.51
C ASP A 13 -2.34 4.51 16.67
N LYS A 14 -1.36 5.40 16.93
CA LYS A 14 -1.39 6.33 18.08
C LYS A 14 -2.48 7.40 17.94
N GLU A 15 -2.76 7.80 16.71
CA GLU A 15 -3.74 8.85 16.39
C GLU A 15 -5.08 8.25 15.95
N GLY A 16 -5.22 6.92 15.93
CA GLY A 16 -6.43 6.23 15.47
C GLY A 16 -6.73 6.47 13.98
N ILE A 17 -5.72 6.84 13.19
CA ILE A 17 -5.89 7.15 11.77
C ILE A 17 -5.88 5.83 11.00
N ILE A 18 -6.97 5.54 10.28
CA ILE A 18 -7.13 4.37 9.42
C ILE A 18 -6.89 4.81 7.98
N GLY A 19 -6.10 4.08 7.19
CA GLY A 19 -5.82 4.43 5.80
C GLY A 19 -6.65 3.61 4.80
N SER A 20 -7.17 4.26 3.76
CA SER A 20 -7.87 3.59 2.66
C SER A 20 -6.96 3.02 1.56
N SER A 21 -5.62 3.09 1.73
CA SER A 21 -4.67 2.61 0.72
C SER A 21 -4.75 1.10 0.49
N VAL A 22 -5.19 0.33 1.50
CA VAL A 22 -5.45 -1.12 1.41
C VAL A 22 -6.80 -1.41 2.08
N ILE A 23 -7.76 -1.88 1.29
CA ILE A 23 -9.06 -2.37 1.75
C ILE A 23 -9.26 -3.75 1.18
N LEU A 24 -9.34 -4.76 2.05
CA LEU A 24 -9.71 -6.13 1.68
C LEU A 24 -11.16 -6.33 2.06
N SER A 25 -11.99 -6.75 1.11
CA SER A 25 -13.40 -6.97 1.40
C SER A 25 -14.04 -8.05 0.53
N LYS A 26 -15.02 -8.78 1.08
CA LYS A 26 -15.98 -9.50 0.23
C LYS A 26 -16.81 -8.50 -0.58
N LYS A 27 -17.34 -8.96 -1.71
CA LYS A 27 -18.24 -8.14 -2.53
C LYS A 27 -19.48 -7.72 -1.72
N ASN A 28 -19.95 -6.49 -1.93
CA ASN A 28 -21.22 -5.97 -1.40
C ASN A 28 -21.36 -5.96 0.14
N THR A 29 -20.27 -5.72 0.87
CA THR A 29 -20.33 -5.55 2.33
C THR A 29 -20.97 -4.21 2.71
N ALA A 30 -21.59 -4.17 3.90
CA ALA A 30 -22.19 -2.94 4.42
C ALA A 30 -21.14 -1.83 4.59
N PHE A 31 -20.01 -2.13 5.21
CA PHE A 31 -18.94 -1.15 5.46
C PHE A 31 -18.38 -0.55 4.17
N LEU A 32 -18.11 -1.38 3.14
CA LEU A 32 -17.59 -0.88 1.87
C LEU A 32 -18.61 0.02 1.16
N ARG A 33 -19.91 -0.29 1.24
CA ARG A 33 -20.97 0.61 0.74
C ARG A 33 -20.97 1.95 1.48
N ARG A 34 -20.80 1.94 2.81
CA ARG A 34 -20.73 3.20 3.59
C ARG A 34 -19.53 4.06 3.19
N ILE A 35 -18.36 3.45 2.96
CA ILE A 35 -17.20 4.18 2.43
C ILE A 35 -17.57 4.77 1.07
N TYR A 36 -18.11 3.96 0.14
CA TYR A 36 -18.50 4.42 -1.19
C TYR A 36 -19.51 5.58 -1.15
N ASP A 37 -20.54 5.48 -0.31
CA ASP A 37 -21.55 6.52 -0.13
C ASP A 37 -20.94 7.80 0.46
N ALA A 38 -20.01 7.67 1.41
CA ALA A 38 -19.29 8.82 1.98
C ALA A 38 -18.37 9.51 0.96
N TYR A 39 -17.89 8.80 -0.07
CA TYR A 39 -17.17 9.42 -1.18
C TYR A 39 -18.06 10.24 -2.11
N GLN A 40 -19.39 10.12 -2.06
CA GLN A 40 -20.30 10.97 -2.84
C GLN A 40 -20.22 12.45 -2.39
N SER A 41 -19.80 12.71 -1.15
CA SER A 41 -19.56 14.06 -0.62
C SER A 41 -18.08 14.46 -0.68
N TYR A 42 -17.32 13.94 -1.65
CA TYR A 42 -15.88 14.20 -1.74
C TYR A 42 -15.58 15.70 -1.78
N ASP A 43 -14.75 16.12 -0.82
CA ASP A 43 -14.27 17.48 -0.69
C ASP A 43 -12.80 17.54 -1.09
N TYR A 44 -12.56 18.11 -2.27
CA TYR A 44 -11.22 18.28 -2.82
C TYR A 44 -10.35 19.28 -2.02
N THR A 45 -10.95 20.10 -1.17
CA THR A 45 -10.22 21.06 -0.33
C THR A 45 -9.57 20.37 0.88
N CYS A 46 -10.06 19.18 1.27
CA CYS A 46 -9.44 18.36 2.30
C CYS A 46 -8.71 17.14 1.74
N TRP A 47 -7.42 17.33 1.47
CA TRP A 47 -6.50 16.35 0.86
C TRP A 47 -6.61 14.91 1.39
N ALA A 48 -6.74 14.71 2.70
CA ALA A 48 -6.74 13.36 3.31
C ALA A 48 -8.07 12.97 3.98
N CYS A 49 -9.05 13.87 4.11
CA CYS A 49 -10.24 13.60 4.93
C CYS A 49 -10.98 12.33 4.49
N HIS A 50 -11.22 12.17 3.19
CA HIS A 50 -11.99 11.04 2.66
C HIS A 50 -11.18 9.73 2.62
N ALA A 51 -9.86 9.83 2.53
CA ALA A 51 -8.95 8.68 2.51
C ALA A 51 -8.60 8.16 3.92
N THR A 52 -8.67 9.00 4.95
CA THR A 52 -8.24 8.62 6.30
C THR A 52 -9.27 8.90 7.39
N ALA A 53 -9.74 10.14 7.50
CA ALA A 53 -10.64 10.54 8.59
C ALA A 53 -12.03 9.90 8.46
N VAL A 54 -12.57 9.80 7.24
CA VAL A 54 -13.88 9.19 6.98
C VAL A 54 -13.88 7.68 7.30
N PRO A 55 -12.95 6.86 6.80
CA PRO A 55 -12.82 5.47 7.23
C PRO A 55 -12.65 5.31 8.74
N GLY A 56 -11.86 6.20 9.36
CA GLY A 56 -11.70 6.26 10.82
C GLY A 56 -13.03 6.43 11.57
N LYS A 57 -13.82 7.44 11.18
CA LYS A 57 -15.13 7.70 11.76
C LYS A 57 -16.11 6.55 11.52
N LEU A 58 -16.14 5.98 10.31
CA LEU A 58 -16.99 4.84 10.00
C LEU A 58 -16.63 3.61 10.84
N ALA A 59 -15.34 3.32 11.03
CA ALA A 59 -14.91 2.20 11.87
C ALA A 59 -15.31 2.38 13.35
N GLN A 60 -15.31 3.61 13.86
CA GLN A 60 -15.80 3.92 15.21
C GLN A 60 -17.32 3.75 15.33
N LEU A 61 -18.08 4.15 14.30
CA LEU A 61 -19.54 4.03 14.28
C LEU A 61 -20.01 2.58 14.04
N TYR A 62 -19.25 1.80 13.28
CA TYR A 62 -19.60 0.44 12.86
C TYR A 62 -18.46 -0.57 13.16
N PRO A 63 -18.03 -0.70 14.42
CA PRO A 63 -16.84 -1.49 14.78
C PRO A 63 -17.01 -3.00 14.54
N GLN A 64 -18.24 -3.48 14.37
CA GLN A 64 -18.53 -4.88 14.06
C GLN A 64 -18.46 -5.19 12.55
N GLU A 65 -18.43 -4.17 11.70
CA GLU A 65 -18.43 -4.34 10.24
C GLU A 65 -17.01 -4.34 9.63
N VAL A 66 -15.97 -4.07 10.43
CA VAL A 66 -14.58 -3.97 9.97
C VAL A 66 -13.57 -4.46 11.02
N VAL A 67 -12.52 -5.15 10.57
CA VAL A 67 -11.34 -5.48 11.37
C VAL A 67 -10.23 -4.52 11.00
N ILE A 68 -9.66 -3.85 12.01
CA ILE A 68 -8.53 -2.93 11.82
C ILE A 68 -7.26 -3.61 12.31
N LEU A 69 -6.34 -3.87 11.38
CA LEU A 69 -5.03 -4.43 11.68
C LEU A 69 -4.06 -3.33 12.17
N PRO A 70 -3.03 -3.70 12.94
CA PRO A 70 -1.98 -2.78 13.34
C PRO A 70 -1.24 -2.19 12.13
N MET A 71 -0.59 -1.04 12.33
CA MET A 71 0.08 -0.32 11.25
C MET A 71 1.14 -1.13 10.48
N ASN A 72 1.83 -2.05 11.15
CA ASN A 72 2.83 -2.92 10.52
C ASN A 72 2.25 -3.91 9.50
N ALA A 73 0.93 -4.11 9.46
CA ALA A 73 0.29 -4.96 8.47
C ALA A 73 0.40 -4.41 7.04
N PHE A 74 0.24 -3.09 6.88
CA PHE A 74 0.08 -2.45 5.57
C PHE A 74 0.91 -1.16 5.35
N PHE A 75 1.34 -0.47 6.41
CA PHE A 75 1.86 0.90 6.33
C PHE A 75 3.30 1.07 6.85
N LEU A 76 3.99 -0.02 7.18
CA LEU A 76 5.44 0.02 7.44
C LEU A 76 6.22 -0.68 6.32
N PRO A 77 7.51 -0.35 6.12
CA PRO A 77 8.17 0.91 6.46
C PRO A 77 7.39 2.13 5.96
N ARG A 78 7.53 3.29 6.62
CA ARG A 78 6.85 4.53 6.21
C ARG A 78 7.53 5.18 5.01
N TRP A 79 6.88 6.21 4.43
CA TRP A 79 7.48 7.05 3.39
C TRP A 79 8.82 7.68 3.79
N SER A 80 9.02 7.99 5.07
CA SER A 80 10.27 8.52 5.62
C SER A 80 11.41 7.49 5.68
N GLU A 81 11.07 6.22 5.44
CA GLU A 81 11.97 5.06 5.46
C GLU A 81 12.04 4.42 4.07
N ALA A 82 11.84 5.20 3.01
CA ALA A 82 11.87 4.72 1.62
C ALA A 82 13.16 3.94 1.30
N ASN A 83 14.29 4.31 1.90
CA ASN A 83 15.56 3.60 1.77
C ASN A 83 15.45 2.10 2.12
N ARG A 84 14.53 1.69 3.00
CA ARG A 84 14.25 0.27 3.33
C ARG A 84 13.73 -0.53 2.13
N PHE A 85 13.09 0.13 1.17
CA PHE A 85 12.65 -0.48 -0.08
C PHE A 85 13.71 -0.42 -1.17
N PHE A 86 14.36 0.73 -1.34
CA PHE A 86 15.13 1.02 -2.56
C PHE A 86 16.65 0.90 -2.40
N GLU A 87 17.17 0.84 -1.17
CA GLU A 87 18.61 0.86 -0.90
C GLU A 87 19.06 -0.31 -0.01
N SER A 88 18.22 -0.75 0.94
CA SER A 88 18.55 -1.84 1.87
C SER A 88 17.76 -3.11 1.60
N ASN A 89 18.09 -4.17 2.32
CA ASN A 89 17.41 -5.48 2.27
C ASN A 89 17.28 -6.14 3.64
N ASP A 90 17.38 -5.34 4.70
CA ASP A 90 17.52 -5.74 6.10
C ASP A 90 16.23 -5.57 6.92
N TYR A 91 15.21 -4.92 6.36
CA TYR A 91 13.94 -4.72 7.06
C TYR A 91 13.15 -6.03 7.20
N ASN A 92 12.60 -6.29 8.38
CA ASN A 92 11.80 -7.47 8.65
C ASN A 92 10.33 -7.27 8.21
N PHE A 93 9.97 -7.83 7.06
CA PHE A 93 8.60 -7.80 6.51
C PHE A 93 7.67 -8.90 7.03
N THR A 94 8.06 -9.69 8.05
CA THR A 94 7.26 -10.85 8.50
C THR A 94 5.83 -10.49 8.92
N SER A 95 5.63 -9.28 9.44
CA SER A 95 4.29 -8.78 9.84
C SER A 95 3.60 -7.96 8.75
N ASN A 96 4.23 -7.78 7.58
CA ASN A 96 3.70 -7.00 6.46
C ASN A 96 2.99 -7.92 5.47
N PHE A 97 1.68 -7.71 5.29
CA PHE A 97 0.92 -8.35 4.22
C PHE A 97 0.92 -7.51 2.94
N ALA A 98 1.07 -6.19 3.09
CA ALA A 98 1.28 -5.25 2.01
C ALA A 98 2.14 -4.08 2.48
N SER A 99 2.61 -3.27 1.55
CA SER A 99 3.28 -2.01 1.85
C SER A 99 2.80 -0.92 0.90
N HIS A 100 2.45 0.23 1.46
CA HIS A 100 2.20 1.44 0.68
C HIS A 100 3.54 2.10 0.31
N LEU A 101 3.71 2.55 -0.93
CA LEU A 101 4.97 3.15 -1.39
C LEU A 101 4.92 4.67 -1.58
N TRP A 102 3.76 5.33 -1.40
CA TRP A 102 3.62 6.79 -1.48
C TRP A 102 4.32 7.43 -2.70
N ASN A 103 3.74 7.32 -3.90
CA ASN A 103 4.37 7.71 -5.16
C ASN A 103 5.06 9.09 -5.13
N THR A 104 4.44 10.11 -4.54
CA THR A 104 5.04 11.46 -4.47
C THR A 104 6.33 11.49 -3.66
N GLN A 105 6.40 10.71 -2.56
CA GLN A 105 7.54 10.67 -1.67
C GLN A 105 8.65 9.75 -2.17
N THR A 106 8.32 8.74 -2.97
CA THR A 106 9.28 7.78 -3.51
C THR A 106 9.62 7.98 -4.98
N ASN A 107 9.11 9.04 -5.60
CA ASN A 107 9.28 9.32 -7.02
C ASN A 107 10.76 9.39 -7.44
N ASP A 108 11.62 9.96 -6.59
CA ASP A 108 13.07 10.07 -6.87
C ASP A 108 13.78 8.71 -6.97
N TYR A 109 13.19 7.67 -6.37
CA TYR A 109 13.61 6.29 -6.52
C TYR A 109 12.90 5.62 -7.69
N LEU A 110 11.56 5.71 -7.74
CA LEU A 110 10.72 5.03 -8.73
C LEU A 110 11.06 5.45 -10.17
N SER A 111 11.30 6.75 -10.39
CA SER A 111 11.64 7.30 -11.72
C SER A 111 12.97 6.79 -12.27
N LYS A 112 13.86 6.28 -11.40
CA LYS A 112 15.16 5.73 -11.79
C LYS A 112 15.13 4.21 -11.99
N LEU A 113 14.04 3.52 -11.63
CA LEU A 113 13.96 2.08 -11.77
C LEU A 113 13.95 1.67 -13.25
N THR A 114 14.88 0.80 -13.61
CA THR A 114 14.95 0.16 -14.93
C THR A 114 14.95 -1.36 -14.75
N PRO A 115 14.60 -2.14 -15.79
CA PRO A 115 14.73 -3.59 -15.72
C PRO A 115 16.15 -4.05 -15.35
N ASP A 116 17.18 -3.31 -15.76
CA ASP A 116 18.58 -3.61 -15.41
C ASP A 116 18.86 -3.41 -13.92
N ILE A 117 18.40 -2.29 -13.34
CA ILE A 117 18.50 -2.04 -11.89
C ILE A 117 17.74 -3.11 -11.11
N ILE A 118 16.55 -3.53 -11.58
CA ILE A 118 15.79 -4.59 -10.92
C ILE A 118 16.48 -5.95 -11.06
N LEU A 119 17.09 -6.30 -12.19
CA LEU A 119 17.79 -7.58 -12.35
C LEU A 119 19.05 -7.66 -11.47
N ASN A 120 19.82 -6.58 -11.40
CA ASN A 120 21.12 -6.55 -10.74
C ASN A 120 21.06 -6.07 -9.28
N GLY A 121 19.96 -5.44 -8.86
CA GLY A 121 19.82 -4.83 -7.53
C GLY A 121 19.62 -5.85 -6.40
N ASN A 122 20.29 -5.63 -5.27
CA ASN A 122 20.13 -6.46 -4.06
C ASN A 122 19.21 -5.85 -2.98
N PHE A 123 18.50 -4.76 -3.30
CA PHE A 123 17.57 -4.11 -2.38
C PHE A 123 16.19 -4.78 -2.33
N THR A 124 15.43 -4.51 -1.27
CA THR A 124 14.13 -5.12 -0.96
C THR A 124 13.18 -5.13 -2.15
N LEU A 125 12.90 -3.97 -2.75
CA LEU A 125 11.89 -3.86 -3.81
C LEU A 125 12.30 -4.66 -5.06
N ALA A 126 13.58 -4.65 -5.44
CA ALA A 126 14.06 -5.44 -6.56
C ALA A 126 13.89 -6.95 -6.29
N ARG A 127 14.18 -7.41 -5.07
CA ARG A 127 13.94 -8.80 -4.66
C ARG A 127 12.47 -9.17 -4.72
N MET A 128 11.59 -8.32 -4.18
CA MET A 128 10.13 -8.53 -4.20
C MET A 128 9.59 -8.61 -5.64
N LEU A 129 10.02 -7.70 -6.51
CA LEU A 129 9.58 -7.65 -7.90
C LEU A 129 10.07 -8.87 -8.70
N ARG A 130 11.31 -9.31 -8.50
CA ARG A 130 11.85 -10.52 -9.13
C ARG A 130 11.13 -11.78 -8.65
N GLU A 131 10.79 -11.86 -7.36
CA GLU A 131 10.02 -12.99 -6.83
C GLU A 131 8.60 -13.03 -7.41
N ALA A 132 7.91 -11.89 -7.45
CA ALA A 132 6.52 -11.81 -7.89
C ALA A 132 6.34 -12.00 -9.41
N LEU A 133 7.27 -11.46 -10.22
CA LEU A 133 7.12 -11.40 -11.68
C LEU A 133 8.10 -12.31 -12.43
N GLY A 134 9.13 -12.84 -11.76
CA GLY A 134 10.19 -13.65 -12.36
C GLY A 134 11.21 -12.85 -13.17
N ASN A 135 12.47 -13.30 -13.16
CA ASN A 135 13.57 -12.63 -13.87
C ASN A 135 13.33 -12.50 -15.38
N ASN A 136 12.70 -13.50 -16.00
CA ASN A 136 12.41 -13.49 -17.44
C ASN A 136 11.56 -12.29 -17.87
N THR A 137 10.63 -11.85 -17.01
CA THR A 137 9.82 -10.64 -17.27
C THR A 137 10.71 -9.42 -17.46
N PHE A 138 11.72 -9.23 -16.59
CA PHE A 138 12.63 -8.10 -16.68
C PHE A 138 13.62 -8.22 -17.83
N HIS A 139 14.04 -9.42 -18.20
CA HIS A 139 14.84 -9.62 -19.43
C HIS A 139 14.06 -9.22 -20.69
N ILE A 140 12.77 -9.60 -20.78
CA ILE A 140 11.89 -9.21 -21.89
C ILE A 140 11.72 -7.68 -21.90
N LEU A 141 11.39 -7.07 -20.76
CA LEU A 141 11.24 -5.62 -20.66
C LEU A 141 12.52 -4.87 -21.05
N LYS A 142 13.69 -5.36 -20.64
CA LYS A 142 14.98 -4.78 -21.02
C LYS A 142 15.14 -4.75 -22.54
N LYS A 143 14.87 -5.87 -23.23
CA LYS A 143 14.96 -5.96 -24.69
C LYS A 143 13.97 -5.00 -25.40
N LEU A 144 12.73 -4.96 -24.93
CA LEU A 144 11.70 -4.08 -25.51
C LEU A 144 12.03 -2.59 -25.38
N LEU A 145 12.77 -2.19 -24.35
CA LEU A 145 13.17 -0.80 -24.15
C LEU A 145 14.41 -0.43 -24.97
N THR A 146 15.32 -1.37 -25.23
CA THR A 146 16.51 -1.14 -26.09
C THR A 146 16.16 -1.14 -27.58
N ASP A 147 15.15 -1.89 -28.00
CA ASP A 147 14.74 -1.94 -29.42
C ASP A 147 13.94 -0.69 -29.86
N LYS A 148 13.61 0.21 -28.91
CA LYS A 148 12.86 1.46 -29.14
C LYS A 148 13.73 2.72 -29.17
N SER A 149 15.04 2.60 -28.90
CA SER A 149 16.03 3.68 -28.92
C SER A 149 16.90 3.62 -30.16
#